data_AF-A0ABD7BXV6-F1
#
_entry.id   AF-A0ABD7BXV6-F1
#
_cell.length_a   1.000
_cell.length_b   1.000
_cell.length_c   1.000
_cell.angle_alpha   90.00
_cell.angle_beta   90.00
_cell.angle_gamma   90.00
#
_symmetry.space_group_name_H-M   'P 1'
#
loop_
_entity.id
_entity.type
_entity.pdbx_description
1 polymer ?
#
loop_
_entity_poly.entity_id
_entity_poly.type
_entity_poly.pdbx_seq_one_letter_code
_entity_poly.pdbx_strand_id
1 'polypeptide(L)'
;MILLDTNVVSEPLRYTPDVRIIAWIDAQPLETLYLSAMTVAELRSGVALLPIGKRREALHEDLEKNVLPMFVGRVLPFDFACTNAYAELLAKVRKAGRSIQTADACSKVAAGDTTVGSTP
;
A
#
# COMPACT_ATOMS: atom_id res chain seq x y z
N MET A 1 2.76 14.69 0.90
CA MET A 1 2.64 13.29 1.34
C MET A 1 1.95 12.51 0.24
N ILE A 2 2.54 11.40 -0.19
CA ILE A 2 2.02 10.50 -1.21
C ILE A 2 1.93 9.11 -0.58
N LEU A 3 0.72 8.54 -0.54
CA LEU A 3 0.53 7.16 -0.10
C LEU A 3 0.77 6.23 -1.28
N LEU A 4 1.78 5.36 -1.18
CA LEU A 4 2.08 4.37 -2.19
C LEU A 4 1.15 3.16 -2.04
N ASP A 5 0.60 2.73 -3.17
CA ASP A 5 -0.14 1.49 -3.30
C ASP A 5 0.82 0.31 -3.54
N THR A 6 0.35 -0.92 -3.27
CA THR A 6 1.13 -2.16 -3.33
C THR A 6 1.73 -2.39 -4.71
N ASN A 7 0.99 -2.04 -5.78
CA ASN A 7 1.45 -2.15 -7.16
C ASN A 7 2.69 -1.27 -7.45
N VAL A 8 2.76 -0.05 -6.91
CA VAL A 8 3.87 0.88 -7.14
C VAL A 8 5.09 0.45 -6.35
N VAL A 9 4.94 0.15 -5.05
CA VAL A 9 6.07 -0.23 -4.19
C VAL A 9 6.62 -1.62 -4.48
N SER A 10 5.81 -2.52 -5.06
CA SER A 10 6.29 -3.84 -5.50
C SER A 10 6.94 -3.83 -6.88
N GLU A 11 6.79 -2.77 -7.67
CA GLU A 11 7.31 -2.69 -9.04
C GLU A 11 8.83 -2.88 -9.12
N PRO A 12 9.67 -2.24 -8.28
CA PRO A 12 11.12 -2.47 -8.27
C PRO A 12 11.54 -3.92 -7.99
N LEU A 13 10.66 -4.72 -7.37
CA LEU A 13 10.91 -6.12 -7.03
C LEU A 13 10.52 -7.09 -8.16
N ARG A 14 9.95 -6.59 -9.26
CA ARG A 14 9.54 -7.41 -10.40
C ARG A 14 10.76 -7.75 -11.27
N TYR A 15 10.67 -8.90 -11.94
CA TYR A 15 11.71 -9.34 -12.88
C TYR A 15 11.91 -8.35 -14.05
N THR A 16 10.82 -7.75 -14.53
CA THR A 16 10.81 -6.71 -15.55
C THR A 16 9.98 -5.53 -15.05
N PRO A 17 10.59 -4.55 -14.36
CA PRO A 17 9.87 -3.39 -13.83
C PRO A 17 9.49 -2.41 -14.95
N ASP A 18 8.34 -1.73 -14.82
CA ASP A 18 8.00 -0.58 -15.66
C ASP A 18 8.90 0.61 -15.32
N VAL A 19 9.78 0.96 -16.26
CA VAL A 19 10.75 2.06 -16.13
C VAL A 19 10.11 3.41 -15.80
N ARG A 20 8.85 3.63 -16.18
CA ARG A 20 8.13 4.88 -15.89
C ARG A 20 7.74 4.97 -14.42
N ILE A 21 7.39 3.83 -13.81
CA ILE A 21 7.07 3.76 -12.38
C ILE A 21 8.35 3.99 -11.57
N ILE A 22 9.46 3.35 -11.97
CA ILE A 22 10.76 3.54 -11.31
C ILE A 22 11.20 5.00 -11.38
N ALA A 23 11.19 5.61 -12.58
CA ALA A 23 11.56 7.01 -12.74
C ALA A 23 10.65 7.96 -11.95
N TRP A 24 9.36 7.64 -11.82
CA TRP A 24 8.45 8.43 -11.00
C TRP A 24 8.76 8.34 -9.51
N ILE A 25 9.08 7.13 -9.00
CA ILE A 25 9.50 6.91 -7.61
C ILE A 25 10.78 7.72 -7.33
N ASP A 26 11.79 7.59 -8.20
CA ASP A 26 13.10 8.26 -8.04
C ASP A 26 13.00 9.79 -8.09
N ALA A 27 11.95 10.32 -8.73
CA ALA A 27 11.69 11.76 -8.81
C ALA A 27 11.04 12.34 -7.54
N GLN A 28 10.58 11.51 -6.60
CA GLN A 28 9.98 11.99 -5.34
C GLN A 28 11.01 12.05 -4.21
N PRO A 29 11.00 13.09 -3.36
CA PRO A 29 11.77 13.05 -2.13
C PRO A 29 11.28 11.91 -1.25
N LEU A 30 12.18 11.04 -0.80
CA LEU A 30 11.84 9.80 -0.12
C LEU A 30 10.91 10.08 1.07
N GLU A 31 11.18 11.10 1.88
CA GLU A 31 10.41 11.52 3.06
C GLU A 31 8.95 11.89 2.77
N THR A 32 8.60 12.14 1.51
CA THR A 32 7.23 12.44 1.10
C THR A 32 6.40 11.20 0.79
N LEU A 33 7.04 10.03 0.66
CA LEU A 33 6.42 8.74 0.35
C LEU A 33 6.02 8.00 1.64
N TYR A 34 4.83 7.42 1.66
CA TYR A 34 4.26 6.73 2.81
C TYR A 34 3.66 5.40 2.37
N LEU A 35 3.54 4.46 3.31
CA LEU A 35 2.82 3.20 3.11
C LEU A 35 1.65 3.14 4.10
N SER A 36 0.59 2.41 3.75
CA SER A 36 -0.39 2.00 4.76
C SER A 36 0.04 0.66 5.38
N ALA A 37 -0.39 0.39 6.61
CA ALA A 37 -0.20 -0.92 7.21
C ALA A 37 -0.85 -2.05 6.38
N MET A 38 -1.90 -1.75 5.61
CA MET A 38 -2.50 -2.69 4.66
C MET A 38 -1.59 -2.96 3.48
N THR A 39 -0.97 -1.95 2.87
CA THR A 39 0.04 -2.12 1.81
C THR A 39 1.18 -3.01 2.29
N VAL A 40 1.66 -2.81 3.53
CA VAL A 40 2.70 -3.67 4.13
C VAL A 40 2.20 -5.11 4.31
N ALA A 41 0.95 -5.30 4.74
CA ALA A 41 0.35 -6.63 4.87
C ALA A 41 0.23 -7.34 3.52
N GLU A 42 -0.15 -6.63 2.46
CA GLU A 42 -0.24 -7.16 1.10
C GLU A 42 1.14 -7.56 0.54
N LEU A 43 2.17 -6.74 0.76
CA LEU A 43 3.55 -7.09 0.40
C LEU A 43 4.02 -8.38 1.09
N ARG A 44 3.84 -8.46 2.42
CA ARG A 44 4.19 -9.65 3.20
C ARG A 44 3.39 -10.88 2.75
N SER A 45 2.11 -10.71 2.46
CA SER A 45 1.25 -11.76 1.92
C SER A 45 1.74 -12.25 0.55
N GLY A 46 2.08 -11.34 -0.36
CA GLY A 46 2.62 -11.68 -1.67
C GLY A 46 3.90 -12.51 -1.59
N VAL A 47 4.81 -12.17 -0.67
CA VAL A 47 6.01 -12.98 -0.40
C VAL A 47 5.65 -14.34 0.22
N ALA A 48 4.73 -14.38 1.18
CA ALA A 48 4.33 -15.60 1.86
C ALA A 48 3.64 -16.62 0.94
N LEU A 49 2.93 -16.16 -0.08
CA LEU A 49 2.25 -16.99 -1.08
C LEU A 49 3.20 -17.64 -2.10
N LEU A 50 4.47 -17.22 -2.16
CA LEU A 50 5.44 -17.88 -3.02
C LEU A 50 5.78 -19.30 -2.52
N PRO A 51 6.07 -20.24 -3.44
CA PRO A 51 6.61 -21.55 -3.06
C PRO A 51 7.85 -21.41 -2.18
N ILE A 52 7.98 -22.29 -1.18
CA ILE A 52 9.16 -22.32 -0.31
C ILE A 52 10.41 -22.56 -1.17
N GLY A 53 11.42 -21.72 -0.99
CA GLY A 53 12.69 -21.83 -1.69
C GLY A 53 13.42 -20.48 -1.74
N LYS A 54 14.58 -20.49 -2.41
CA LYS A 54 15.52 -19.36 -2.45
C LYS A 54 14.88 -18.03 -2.85
N ARG A 55 13.95 -18.05 -3.82
CA ARG A 55 13.28 -16.84 -4.30
C ARG A 55 12.42 -16.18 -3.21
N ARG A 56 11.63 -16.98 -2.48
CA ARG A 56 10.78 -16.48 -1.40
C ARG A 56 11.65 -15.90 -0.28
N GLU A 57 12.71 -16.60 0.10
CA GLU A 57 13.62 -16.17 1.16
C GLU A 57 14.35 -14.87 0.79
N ALA A 58 14.88 -14.78 -0.42
CA ALA A 58 15.53 -13.56 -0.92
C ALA A 58 14.57 -12.35 -0.94
N LEU A 59 13.33 -12.52 -1.43
CA LEU A 59 12.34 -11.43 -1.42
C LEU A 59 11.88 -11.06 -0.01
N HIS A 60 11.77 -12.04 0.90
CA HIS A 60 11.45 -11.78 2.29
C HIS A 60 12.55 -10.96 2.97
N GLU A 61 13.81 -11.37 2.80
CA GLU A 61 14.94 -10.63 3.37
C GLU A 61 15.04 -9.22 2.80
N ASP A 62 14.91 -9.07 1.48
CA ASP A 62 14.97 -7.76 0.83
C ASP A 62 13.84 -6.83 1.31
N LEU A 63 12.61 -7.35 1.40
CA LEU A 63 11.47 -6.60 1.92
C LEU A 63 11.70 -6.12 3.36
N GLU A 64 12.09 -7.01 4.27
CA GLU A 64 12.21 -6.68 5.70
C GLU A 64 13.49 -5.90 6.05
N LYS A 65 14.60 -6.12 5.32
CA LYS A 65 15.90 -5.51 5.64
C LYS A 65 16.25 -4.29 4.81
N ASN A 66 15.68 -4.14 3.61
CA ASN A 66 16.00 -3.03 2.71
C ASN A 66 14.79 -2.14 2.45
N VAL A 67 13.63 -2.70 2.09
CA VAL A 67 12.45 -1.91 1.69
C VAL A 67 11.75 -1.27 2.89
N LEU A 68 11.24 -2.06 3.83
CA LEU A 68 10.47 -1.54 4.96
C LEU A 68 11.25 -0.58 5.87
N PRO A 69 12.57 -0.77 6.12
CA PRO A 69 13.36 0.17 6.90
C PRO A 69 13.42 1.59 6.31
N MET A 70 13.27 1.75 4.99
CA MET A 70 13.18 3.07 4.38
C MET A 70 11.94 3.84 4.85
N PHE A 71 10.86 3.16 5.21
CA PHE A 71 9.57 3.76 5.59
C PHE A 71 9.34 3.85 7.11
N VAL A 72 10.38 3.69 7.93
CA VAL A 72 10.25 3.84 9.39
C VAL A 72 9.68 5.23 9.72
N GLY A 73 8.65 5.23 10.59
CA GLY A 73 7.91 6.45 10.94
C GLY A 73 6.93 6.94 9.87
N ARG A 74 6.82 6.25 8.73
CA ARG A 74 5.98 6.63 7.57
C ARG A 74 5.07 5.48 7.09
N VAL A 75 4.79 4.53 7.98
CA VAL A 75 3.74 3.52 7.80
C VAL A 75 2.51 3.96 8.59
N LEU A 76 1.43 4.28 7.89
CA LEU A 76 0.18 4.75 8.48
C LEU A 76 -0.64 3.55 9.02
N PRO A 77 -0.96 3.51 10.32
CA PRO A 77 -1.74 2.42 10.88
C PRO A 77 -3.22 2.55 10.51
N PHE A 78 -3.91 1.42 10.42
CA PHE A 78 -5.36 1.37 10.55
C PHE A 78 -5.69 0.94 11.98
N ASP A 79 -6.07 1.90 12.82
CA ASP A 79 -6.32 1.69 14.25
C ASP A 79 -7.81 1.89 14.61
N PHE A 80 -8.12 1.85 15.91
CA PHE A 80 -9.50 2.04 16.38
C PHE A 80 -10.09 3.40 15.97
N ALA A 81 -9.26 4.46 15.93
CA ALA A 81 -9.72 5.80 15.55
C ALA A 81 -10.12 5.88 14.06
N CYS A 82 -9.51 5.04 13.21
CA CYS A 82 -9.87 4.92 11.79
C CYS A 82 -11.27 4.33 11.57
N THR A 83 -11.83 3.59 12.52
CA THR A 83 -13.04 2.78 12.30
C THR A 83 -14.29 3.61 11.97
N ASN A 84 -14.44 4.80 12.55
CA ASN A 84 -15.59 5.67 12.25
C ASN A 84 -15.53 6.18 10.80
N ALA A 85 -14.38 6.70 10.37
CA ALA A 85 -14.17 7.17 9.01
C ALA A 85 -14.32 6.04 7.97
N TYR A 86 -13.90 4.82 8.32
CA TYR A 86 -14.13 3.63 7.51
C TYR A 86 -15.61 3.30 7.34
N ALA A 87 -16.37 3.30 8.42
CA ALA A 87 -17.82 3.03 8.37
C ALA A 87 -18.55 4.08 7.51
N GLU A 88 -18.19 5.36 7.68
CA GLU A 88 -18.74 6.45 6.86
C GLU A 88 -18.39 6.31 5.37
N LEU A 89 -17.14 5.95 5.05
CA LEU A 89 -16.70 5.72 3.68
C LEU A 89 -17.51 4.59 3.03
N LEU A 90 -17.66 3.44 3.70
CA LEU A 90 -18.45 2.33 3.18
C LEU A 90 -19.92 2.71 2.97
N ALA A 91 -20.52 3.45 3.92
CA ALA A 91 -21.89 3.91 3.79
C ALA A 91 -22.07 4.84 2.57
N LYS A 92 -21.13 5.77 2.34
CA LYS A 92 -21.12 6.67 1.18
C LYS A 92 -20.98 5.89 -0.13
N VAL A 93 -20.02 4.98 -0.21
CA VAL A 93 -19.77 4.15 -1.41
C VAL A 93 -20.98 3.30 -1.77
N ARG A 94 -21.60 2.64 -0.77
CA ARG A 94 -22.81 1.82 -0.97
C ARG A 94 -24.02 2.65 -1.41
N LYS A 95 -24.25 3.81 -0.79
CA LYS A 95 -25.33 4.73 -1.21
C LYS A 95 -25.15 5.23 -2.64
N ALA A 96 -23.90 5.32 -3.11
CA ALA A 96 -23.57 5.67 -4.48
C ALA A 96 -23.64 4.48 -5.47
N GLY A 97 -24.10 3.30 -5.04
CA GLY A 97 -24.20 2.10 -5.89
C GLY A 97 -22.84 1.50 -6.29
N ARG A 98 -21.77 1.85 -5.57
CA ARG A 98 -20.40 1.40 -5.85
C ARG A 98 -19.93 0.39 -4.81
N SER A 99 -18.84 -0.31 -5.13
CA SER A 99 -18.10 -1.17 -4.20
C SER A 99 -16.65 -0.70 -4.08
N ILE A 100 -16.06 -0.91 -2.91
CA ILE A 100 -14.64 -0.65 -2.64
C ILE A 100 -14.06 -1.89 -1.95
N GLN A 101 -12.83 -2.27 -2.29
CA GLN A 101 -12.15 -3.35 -1.60
C GLN A 101 -11.81 -2.93 -0.17
N THR A 102 -11.84 -3.87 0.76
CA THR A 102 -11.53 -3.60 2.17
C THR A 102 -10.13 -3.01 2.34
N ALA A 103 -9.14 -3.54 1.61
CA ALA A 103 -7.76 -3.05 1.64
C ALA A 103 -7.67 -1.58 1.20
N ASP A 104 -8.29 -1.23 0.07
CA ASP A 104 -8.36 0.14 -0.44
C ASP A 104 -9.03 1.08 0.56
N ALA A 105 -10.14 0.66 1.15
CA ALA A 105 -10.87 1.46 2.12
C ALA A 105 -10.02 1.70 3.38
N CYS A 106 -9.34 0.69 3.90
CA CYS A 106 -8.43 0.83 5.03
C CYS A 106 -7.24 1.76 4.71
N SER A 107 -6.62 1.62 3.54
CA SER A 107 -5.51 2.48 3.09
C SER A 107 -5.94 3.94 2.94
N LYS A 108 -7.09 4.20 2.32
CA LYS A 108 -7.65 5.55 2.16
C LYS A 108 -7.92 6.21 3.51
N VAL A 109 -8.58 5.49 4.41
CA VAL A 109 -8.91 5.98 5.75
C VAL A 109 -7.64 6.25 6.56
N ALA A 110 -6.64 5.37 6.50
CA ALA A 110 -5.36 5.56 7.17
C ALA A 110 -4.62 6.82 6.69
N ALA A 111 -4.78 7.20 5.41
CA ALA A 111 -4.27 8.46 4.85
C ALA A 111 -5.15 9.69 5.16
N GLY A 112 -6.27 9.52 5.86
CA GLY A 112 -7.24 10.59 6.09
C GLY A 112 -8.06 10.95 4.84
N ASP A 113 -8.00 10.15 3.79
CA ASP A 113 -8.79 10.33 2.57
C ASP A 113 -10.13 9.61 2.70
N THR A 114 -11.21 10.38 2.84
CA THR A 114 -12.59 9.86 2.85
C THR A 114 -13.34 10.17 1.56
N THR A 115 -12.62 10.60 0.52
CA THR A 115 -13.23 10.90 -0.77
C THR A 115 -13.66 9.62 -1.47
N VAL A 116 -14.87 9.65 -2.03
CA VAL A 116 -15.34 8.60 -2.94
C VAL A 116 -14.62 8.84 -4.26
N GLY A 117 -13.38 8.35 -4.36
CA GLY A 117 -12.61 8.38 -5.60
C GLY A 117 -13.47 7.90 -6.76
N SER A 118 -13.80 8.82 -7.66
CA SER A 118 -14.35 8.51 -8.98
C SER A 118 -13.21 7.99 -9.83
N THR A 119 -12.92 6.69 -9.73
CA THR A 119 -12.17 6.04 -10.80
C THR A 119 -13.19 5.66 -11.89
N PRO A 120 -12.99 6.08 -13.16
CA PRO A 120 -13.80 5.63 -14.28
C PRO A 120 -13.63 4.14 -14.56
#